data_AF-A0A822F4S9-F1
#
_entry.id   AF-A0A822F4S9-F1
#
_cell.length_a   1.000
_cell.length_b   1.000
_cell.length_c   1.000
_cell.angle_alpha   90.00
_cell.angle_beta   90.00
_cell.angle_gamma   90.00
#
_symmetry.space_group_name_H-M   'P 1'
#
loop_
_entity.id
_entity.type
_entity.pdbx_description
1 polymer ?
#
loop_
_entity_poly.entity_id
_entity_poly.type
_entity_poly.pdbx_seq_one_letter_code
_entity_poly.pdbx_strand_id
1 'polypeptide(L)'
;LGRRGRISRILVDTAHHKGNYPDRCMIQAADTTLSNSKSLVNQSLFWETLLPEQKLTMDAIHTFEKDQINDLGPITHVRINIIPDGGLSRIRLFGRVE
;
A
#
# COMPACT_ATOMS: atom_id res chain seq x y z
N LEU A 1 -5.22 3.20 8.57
CA LEU A 1 -5.12 4.65 8.28
C LEU A 1 -5.54 5.42 9.52
N GLY A 2 -5.08 6.66 9.71
CA GLY A 2 -5.50 7.47 10.85
C GLY A 2 -6.99 7.86 10.83
N ARG A 3 -7.60 7.90 9.64
CA ARG A 3 -9.04 8.04 9.42
C ARG A 3 -9.47 7.22 8.20
N ARG A 4 -10.75 6.87 8.12
CA ARG A 4 -11.38 6.29 6.93
C ARG A 4 -11.30 7.28 5.76
N GLY A 5 -10.99 6.81 4.56
CA GLY A 5 -10.91 7.69 3.41
C GLY A 5 -10.63 6.97 2.10
N ARG A 6 -10.82 7.70 1.00
CA ARG A 6 -10.60 7.20 -0.36
C ARG A 6 -9.24 7.64 -0.88
N ILE A 7 -8.43 6.69 -1.36
CA ILE A 7 -7.06 6.94 -1.83
C ILE A 7 -7.08 7.33 -3.31
N SER A 8 -6.31 8.36 -3.67
CA SER A 8 -6.19 8.85 -5.05
C SER A 8 -4.74 8.87 -5.57
N ARG A 9 -3.76 8.82 -4.66
CA ARG A 9 -2.34 8.79 -5.01
C ARG A 9 -1.53 8.02 -3.99
N ILE A 10 -0.57 7.24 -4.46
CA ILE A 10 0.34 6.45 -3.63
C ILE A 10 1.78 6.85 -3.98
N LEU A 11 2.61 6.97 -2.94
CA LEU A 11 4.05 7.17 -3.08
C LEU A 11 4.79 6.06 -2.34
N VAL A 12 5.70 5.39 -3.05
CA VAL A 12 6.62 4.39 -2.50
C VAL A 12 8.05 4.88 -2.69
N ASP A 13 8.78 5.01 -1.59
CA ASP A 13 10.11 5.61 -1.54
C ASP A 13 11.15 4.55 -1.16
N THR A 14 12.11 4.31 -2.06
CA THR A 14 13.26 3.42 -1.85
C THR A 14 14.54 4.19 -1.49
N ALA A 15 14.44 5.45 -1.06
CA ALA A 15 15.59 6.27 -0.67
C ALA A 15 16.55 5.50 0.24
N HIS A 16 17.86 5.66 0.00
CA HIS A 16 18.97 5.01 0.71
C HIS A 16 19.07 3.48 0.53
N HIS A 17 18.08 2.82 -0.04
CA HIS A 17 18.15 1.38 -0.35
C HIS A 17 18.81 1.17 -1.72
N LYS A 18 20.15 1.15 -1.72
CA LYS A 18 20.98 1.06 -2.94
C LYS A 18 21.35 -0.37 -3.38
N GLY A 19 21.14 -1.34 -2.52
CA GLY A 19 21.41 -2.75 -2.83
C GLY A 19 20.39 -3.73 -2.24
N ASN A 20 19.45 -3.22 -1.43
CA ASN A 20 18.46 -4.00 -0.71
C ASN A 20 17.06 -3.38 -0.79
N TYR A 21 16.75 -2.66 -1.88
CA TYR A 21 15.37 -2.27 -2.17
C TYR A 21 14.61 -3.51 -2.66
N PRO A 22 13.32 -3.64 -2.37
CA PRO A 22 12.53 -4.75 -2.89
C PRO A 22 12.40 -4.66 -4.41
N ASP A 23 12.39 -5.81 -5.06
CA ASP A 23 12.25 -5.88 -6.52
C ASP A 23 10.89 -5.30 -6.96
N ARG A 24 9.84 -5.65 -6.19
CA ARG A 24 8.46 -5.28 -6.46
C ARG A 24 7.69 -4.99 -5.18
N CYS A 25 6.60 -4.23 -5.31
CA CYS A 25 5.63 -4.06 -4.25
C CYS A 25 4.19 -4.14 -4.76
N MET A 26 3.27 -4.56 -3.88
CA MET A 26 1.82 -4.57 -4.11
C MET A 26 1.12 -4.04 -2.87
N ILE A 27 0.02 -3.31 -3.04
CA ILE A 27 -0.77 -2.80 -1.91
C ILE A 27 -2.18 -3.35 -1.98
N GLN A 28 -2.65 -3.88 -0.86
CA GLN A 28 -4.02 -4.31 -0.64
C GLN A 28 -4.68 -3.45 0.43
N ALA A 29 -6.00 -3.38 0.41
CA ALA A 29 -6.77 -2.55 1.31
C ALA A 29 -8.10 -3.18 1.69
N ALA A 30 -8.69 -2.67 2.78
CA ALA A 30 -10.02 -3.02 3.20
C ALA A 30 -10.71 -1.86 3.93
N ASP A 31 -12.03 -1.82 3.81
CA ASP A 31 -12.93 -1.08 4.69
C ASP A 31 -13.48 -2.04 5.75
N THR A 32 -12.99 -1.96 6.98
CA THR A 32 -13.45 -2.80 8.07
C THR A 32 -13.57 -2.01 9.37
N THR A 33 -14.58 -2.36 10.15
CA THR A 33 -14.86 -1.85 11.49
C THR A 33 -14.24 -2.72 12.60
N LEU A 34 -13.61 -3.83 12.22
CA LEU A 34 -13.07 -4.79 13.17
C LEU A 34 -11.87 -4.21 13.92
N SER A 35 -11.95 -4.27 15.25
CA SER A 35 -10.92 -3.80 16.18
C SER A 35 -10.06 -4.93 16.75
N ASN A 36 -10.44 -6.20 16.55
CA ASN A 36 -9.68 -7.35 17.04
C ASN A 36 -8.57 -7.75 16.04
N SER A 37 -7.31 -7.66 16.49
CA SER A 37 -6.11 -7.95 15.70
C SER A 37 -6.09 -9.36 15.08
N LYS A 38 -6.58 -10.40 15.77
CA LYS A 38 -6.58 -11.77 15.22
C LYS A 38 -7.54 -11.91 14.04
N SER A 39 -8.71 -11.28 14.12
CA SER A 39 -9.69 -11.29 13.04
C SER A 39 -9.21 -10.49 11.84
N LEU A 40 -8.54 -9.35 12.08
CA LEU A 40 -7.96 -8.51 11.04
C LEU A 40 -6.91 -9.26 10.20
N VAL A 41 -6.02 -10.03 10.83
CA VAL A 41 -5.01 -10.83 10.13
C VAL A 41 -5.65 -11.87 9.23
N ASN A 42 -6.63 -12.61 9.71
CA ASN A 42 -7.32 -13.63 8.90
C ASN A 42 -8.05 -13.03 7.71
N GLN A 43 -8.73 -11.89 7.89
CA GLN A 43 -9.38 -11.19 6.78
C GLN A 43 -8.40 -10.62 5.77
N SER A 44 -7.19 -10.24 6.21
CA SER A 44 -6.16 -9.70 5.31
C SER A 44 -5.80 -10.64 4.16
N LEU A 45 -6.04 -11.94 4.31
CA LEU A 45 -5.87 -12.94 3.25
C LEU A 45 -6.77 -12.67 2.03
N PHE A 46 -7.91 -11.99 2.22
CA PHE A 46 -8.92 -11.73 1.20
C PHE A 46 -9.06 -10.25 0.86
N TRP A 47 -8.14 -9.39 1.31
CA TRP A 47 -8.19 -7.96 1.00
C TRP A 47 -8.00 -7.70 -0.49
N GLU A 48 -8.81 -6.79 -1.01
CA GLU A 48 -8.75 -6.40 -2.41
C GLU A 48 -7.48 -5.63 -2.74
N THR A 49 -7.03 -5.76 -3.99
CA THR A 49 -5.80 -5.12 -4.47
C THR A 49 -6.07 -3.65 -4.77
N LEU A 50 -5.44 -2.75 -4.02
CA LEU A 50 -5.49 -1.30 -4.22
C LEU A 50 -4.48 -0.86 -5.30
N LEU A 51 -3.25 -1.34 -5.21
CA LEU A 51 -2.18 -1.10 -6.19
C LEU A 51 -1.67 -2.47 -6.64
N PRO A 52 -1.89 -2.87 -7.90
CA PRO A 52 -1.31 -4.09 -8.47
C PRO A 52 0.21 -4.07 -8.38
N GLU A 53 0.84 -5.24 -8.54
CA GLU A 53 2.29 -5.39 -8.42
C GLU A 53 3.06 -4.41 -9.33
N GLN A 54 3.94 -3.60 -8.72
CA GLN A 54 4.76 -2.60 -9.40
C GLN A 54 6.24 -2.92 -9.24
N LYS A 55 7.01 -2.75 -10.32
CA LYS A 55 8.48 -2.77 -10.28
C LYS A 55 9.00 -1.54 -9.56
N LEU A 56 9.96 -1.75 -8.67
CA LEU A 56 10.66 -0.67 -8.00
C LEU A 56 12.09 -0.56 -8.49
N THR A 57 12.67 0.61 -8.26
CA THR A 57 14.04 0.96 -8.62
C THR A 57 14.80 1.48 -7.41
N MET A 58 16.12 1.42 -7.53
CA MET A 58 17.06 1.83 -6.50
C MET A 58 16.94 3.33 -6.19
N ASP A 59 16.92 3.69 -4.91
CA ASP A 59 17.07 5.09 -4.43
C ASP A 59 16.15 6.09 -5.15
N ALA A 60 14.86 5.76 -5.25
CA ALA A 60 13.89 6.48 -6.08
C ALA A 60 12.53 6.66 -5.41
N ILE A 61 11.83 7.71 -5.85
CA ILE A 61 10.44 7.99 -5.47
C ILE A 61 9.52 7.51 -6.59
N HIS A 62 8.67 6.55 -6.28
CA HIS A 62 7.68 5.98 -7.20
C HIS A 62 6.32 6.57 -6.86
N THR A 63 5.68 7.23 -7.83
CA THR A 63 4.36 7.83 -7.66
C THR A 63 3.36 7.11 -8.56
N PHE A 64 2.24 6.71 -7.98
CA PHE A 64 1.16 5.99 -8.68
C PHE A 64 -0.15 6.76 -8.50
N GLU A 65 -0.89 6.94 -9.60
CA GLU A 65 -2.12 7.73 -9.66
C GLU A 65 -3.09 7.15 -10.71
N LYS A 66 -4.33 7.65 -10.72
CA LYS A 66 -5.34 7.35 -11.76
C LYS A 66 -5.57 5.85 -11.94
N ASP A 67 -5.45 5.35 -13.17
CA ASP A 67 -5.72 3.97 -13.61
C ASP A 67 -4.76 2.94 -13.01
N GLN A 68 -3.67 3.38 -12.37
CA GLN A 68 -2.78 2.48 -11.64
C GLN A 68 -3.35 2.07 -10.27
N ILE A 69 -4.30 2.85 -9.73
CA ILE A 69 -4.92 2.60 -8.42
C ILE A 69 -6.35 2.16 -8.64
N ASN A 70 -6.69 0.98 -8.14
CA ASN A 70 -8.06 0.48 -8.19
C ASN A 70 -8.94 1.29 -7.25
N ASP A 71 -10.11 1.72 -7.73
CA ASP A 71 -11.09 2.39 -6.89
C ASP A 71 -11.89 1.36 -6.06
N LEU A 72 -11.39 1.08 -4.86
CA LEU A 72 -12.02 0.17 -3.90
C LEU A 72 -13.05 0.89 -3.01
N GLY A 73 -13.31 2.18 -3.26
CA GLY A 73 -14.11 2.98 -2.37
C GLY A 73 -13.34 3.44 -1.11
N PRO A 74 -14.04 3.61 0.01
CA PRO A 74 -13.44 4.08 1.25
C PRO A 74 -12.60 2.98 1.90
N ILE A 75 -11.50 3.34 2.55
CA ILE A 75 -10.54 2.38 3.11
C ILE A 75 -10.22 2.77 4.55
N THR A 76 -10.08 1.77 5.44
CA THR A 76 -9.59 1.97 6.81
C THR A 76 -8.22 1.35 7.04
N HIS A 77 -7.87 0.27 6.34
CA HIS A 77 -6.61 -0.44 6.52
C HIS A 77 -5.91 -0.70 5.18
N VAL A 78 -4.59 -0.78 5.23
CA VAL A 78 -3.74 -1.10 4.08
C VAL A 78 -2.69 -2.11 4.47
N ARG A 79 -2.38 -3.02 3.56
CA ARG A 79 -1.27 -3.97 3.65
C ARG A 79 -0.35 -3.71 2.48
N ILE A 80 0.92 -3.44 2.78
CA ILE A 80 1.97 -3.44 1.76
C ILE A 80 2.66 -4.80 1.76
N ASN A 81 2.81 -5.35 0.56
CA ASN A 81 3.60 -6.55 0.32
C ASN A 81 4.86 -6.11 -0.44
N ILE A 82 6.03 -6.41 0.10
CA ILE A 82 7.32 -6.25 -0.57
C ILE A 82 7.79 -7.63 -1.04
N ILE A 83 8.32 -7.73 -2.26
CA ILE A 83 8.54 -9.02 -2.92
C ILE A 83 9.97 -9.06 -3.49
N PRO A 84 10.76 -10.11 -3.21
CA PRO A 84 10.54 -11.13 -2.17
C PRO A 84 10.79 -10.60 -0.76
N ASP A 85 11.70 -9.64 -0.62
CA ASP A 85 12.14 -9.00 0.61
C ASP A 85 12.84 -7.67 0.26
N GLY A 86 13.35 -6.95 1.27
CA GLY A 86 14.08 -5.69 1.11
C GLY A 86 13.62 -4.59 2.06
N GLY A 87 14.02 -3.36 1.79
CA GLY A 87 13.67 -2.19 2.57
C GLY A 87 13.00 -1.08 1.75
N LEU A 88 11.99 -0.46 2.36
CA LEU A 88 11.38 0.78 1.89
C LEU A 88 11.64 1.87 2.92
N SER A 89 11.99 3.06 2.44
CA SER A 89 12.17 4.23 3.30
C SER A 89 10.83 4.78 3.76
N ARG A 90 9.89 4.99 2.82
CA ARG A 90 8.57 5.56 3.14
C ARG A 90 7.48 5.01 2.24
N ILE A 91 6.28 4.99 2.79
CA ILE A 91 5.03 4.86 2.05
C ILE A 91 4.12 6.05 2.41
N ARG A 92 3.47 6.65 1.42
CA ARG A 92 2.46 7.69 1.63
C ARG A 92 1.24 7.38 0.79
N LEU A 93 0.08 7.42 1.41
CA LEU A 93 -1.21 7.33 0.73
C LEU A 93 -1.92 8.66 0.88
N PHE A 94 -2.21 9.30 -0.24
CA PHE A 94 -2.92 10.56 -0.32
C PHE A 94 -4.34 10.29 -0.78
N GLY A 95 -5.28 11.03 -0.22
CA GLY A 95 -6.69 10.82 -0.46
C GLY A 95 -7.55 11.82 0.29
N ARG A 96 -8.86 11.60 0.21
CA ARG A 96 -9.86 12.40 0.91
C ARG A 96 -10.40 11.61 2.09
N VAL A 97 -10.52 12.28 3.25
CA VAL A 97 -11.20 11.71 4.42
C VAL A 97 -12.69 11.60 4.13
N GLU A 98 -13.29 10.49 4.54
CA GLU A 98 -14.74 10.28 4.55
C GLU A 98 -15.31 10.29 5.96
#